data_AF-A0A1U8JV41-F1
#
_entry.id   AF-A0A1U8JV41-F1
#
_cell.length_a   1.000
_cell.length_b   1.000
_cell.length_c   1.000
_cell.angle_alpha   90.00
_cell.angle_beta   90.00
_cell.angle_gamma   90.00
#
_symmetry.space_group_name_H-M   'P 1'
#
loop_
_entity.id
_entity.type
_entity.pdbx_description
1 polymer ?
#
loop_
_entity_poly.entity_id
_entity_poly.type
_entity_poly.pdbx_seq_one_letter_code
_entity_poly.pdbx_strand_id
1 'polypeptide(L)'
;MDLEIENRIAAILLKEATELKRQAGNEGVHVYLQQPKVRVIRGLLLSTLDDPNRKLCTATSMAVAAIAVYEWPESWPDLLLFLLKLIGDQTSMNEGVEKERGCNSTR
;
A
#
# COMPACT_ATOMS: atom_id res chain seq x y z
N MET A 1 21.60 -7.34 19.83
CA MET A 1 20.58 -8.28 19.32
C MET A 1 21.35 -9.49 18.82
N ASP A 2 20.92 -10.69 19.16
CA ASP A 2 21.71 -11.93 19.01
C ASP A 2 21.43 -12.59 17.64
N LEU A 3 22.48 -12.91 16.89
CA LEU A 3 22.40 -13.44 15.52
C LEU A 3 21.63 -14.77 15.45
N GLU A 4 21.65 -15.54 16.54
CA GLU A 4 20.88 -16.78 16.66
C GLU A 4 19.37 -16.51 16.72
N ILE A 5 18.95 -15.43 17.39
CA ILE A 5 17.55 -15.01 17.44
C ILE A 5 17.06 -14.59 16.05
N GLU A 6 17.87 -13.83 15.31
CA GLU A 6 17.56 -13.38 13.95
C GLU A 6 17.40 -14.58 12.99
N ASN A 7 18.31 -15.55 13.05
CA ASN A 7 18.23 -16.76 12.22
C ASN A 7 17.01 -17.62 12.54
N ARG A 8 16.63 -17.74 13.81
CA ARG A 8 15.41 -18.45 14.21
C ARG A 8 14.15 -17.77 13.69
N ILE A 9 14.08 -16.44 13.76
CA ILE A 9 12.96 -15.68 13.22
C ILE A 9 12.88 -15.85 11.70
N ALA A 10 14.01 -15.72 10.99
CA ALA A 10 14.07 -15.91 9.55
C ALA A 10 13.61 -17.31 9.13
N ALA A 11 14.03 -18.36 9.84
CA ALA A 11 13.62 -19.74 9.56
C ALA A 11 12.11 -19.97 9.76
N ILE A 12 11.52 -19.39 10.81
CA ILE A 12 10.07 -19.46 11.05
C ILE A 12 9.31 -18.77 9.92
N LEU A 13 9.73 -17.56 9.55
CA LEU A 13 9.12 -16.80 8.45
C LEU A 13 9.24 -17.53 7.10
N LEU A 14 10.39 -18.15 6.79
CA LEU A 14 10.56 -18.94 5.57
C LEU A 14 9.63 -20.17 5.56
N LYS A 15 9.49 -20.85 6.70
CA LYS A 15 8.62 -22.02 6.83
C LYS A 15 7.15 -21.64 6.60
N GLU A 16 6.69 -20.56 7.22
CA GLU A 16 5.33 -20.06 6.99
C GLU A 16 5.12 -19.65 5.53
N ALA A 17 6.04 -18.88 4.94
CA ALA A 17 5.92 -18.45 3.55
C ALA A 17 5.84 -19.64 2.58
N THR A 18 6.60 -20.71 2.84
CA THR A 18 6.59 -21.93 2.02
C THR A 18 5.25 -22.67 2.15
N GLU A 19 4.73 -22.80 3.37
CA GLU A 19 3.45 -23.47 3.61
C GLU A 19 2.28 -22.70 2.99
N LEU A 20 2.33 -21.38 3.07
CA LEU A 20 1.36 -20.48 2.43
C LEU A 20 1.40 -20.59 0.90
N LYS A 21 2.59 -20.69 0.31
CA LYS A 21 2.75 -20.94 -1.13
C LYS A 21 2.19 -22.30 -1.55
N ARG A 22 2.39 -23.34 -0.72
CA ARG A 22 1.83 -24.67 -0.93
C ARG A 22 0.30 -24.67 -0.87
N GLN A 23 -0.27 -24.00 0.14
CA GLN A 23 -1.73 -23.85 0.29
C GLN A 23 -2.34 -23.08 -0.87
N ALA A 24 -1.71 -21.99 -1.32
CA ALA A 24 -2.16 -21.25 -2.51
C ALA A 24 -2.17 -22.11 -3.79
N GLY A 25 -1.25 -23.08 -3.91
CA GLY A 25 -1.24 -24.04 -5.01
C GLY A 25 -2.35 -25.10 -4.93
N ASN A 26 -2.82 -25.44 -3.72
CA ASN A 26 -3.80 -26.50 -3.47
C ASN A 26 -5.24 -25.97 -3.40
N GLU A 27 -5.44 -24.80 -2.80
CA GLU A 27 -6.74 -24.14 -2.58
C GLU A 27 -7.03 -23.07 -3.63
N GLY A 28 -6.05 -22.80 -4.50
CA GLY A 28 -6.08 -21.71 -5.46
C GLY A 28 -5.62 -20.39 -4.84
N VAL A 29 -4.94 -19.58 -5.67
CA VAL A 29 -4.41 -18.26 -5.27
C VAL A 29 -5.51 -17.38 -4.67
N HIS A 30 -6.76 -17.53 -5.11
CA HIS A 30 -7.89 -16.75 -4.62
C HIS A 30 -8.14 -16.91 -3.10
N VAL A 31 -8.02 -18.12 -2.55
CA VAL A 31 -8.24 -18.37 -1.11
C VAL A 31 -7.12 -17.72 -0.28
N TYR A 32 -5.89 -17.77 -0.77
CA TYR A 32 -4.75 -17.10 -0.13
C TYR A 32 -4.92 -15.57 -0.11
N LEU A 33 -5.39 -14.98 -1.21
CA LEU A 33 -5.60 -13.54 -1.32
C LEU A 33 -6.74 -13.03 -0.44
N GLN A 34 -7.65 -13.90 0.02
CA GLN A 34 -8.71 -13.56 0.97
C GLN A 34 -8.28 -13.67 2.44
N GLN A 35 -7.08 -14.18 2.74
CA GLN A 35 -6.62 -14.31 4.12
C GLN A 35 -6.55 -12.95 4.83
N PRO A 36 -6.93 -12.89 6.13
CA PRO A 36 -6.92 -11.64 6.90
C PRO A 36 -5.57 -10.92 6.86
N LYS A 37 -4.45 -11.65 6.89
CA LYS A 37 -3.11 -11.04 6.82
C LYS A 37 -2.89 -10.24 5.54
N VAL A 38 -3.38 -10.75 4.40
CA VAL A 38 -3.16 -10.12 3.08
C VAL A 38 -3.98 -8.84 3.00
N ARG A 39 -5.23 -8.88 3.50
CA ARG A 39 -6.06 -7.69 3.65
C ARG A 39 -5.41 -6.62 4.54
N VAL A 40 -4.82 -7.01 5.67
CA VAL A 40 -4.13 -6.08 6.58
C VAL A 40 -2.92 -5.44 5.92
N ILE A 41 -2.07 -6.23 5.24
CA ILE A 41 -0.88 -5.70 4.54
C ILE A 41 -1.30 -4.71 3.46
N ARG A 42 -2.31 -5.03 2.65
CA ARG A 42 -2.85 -4.11 1.63
C ARG A 42 -3.37 -2.83 2.27
N GLY A 43 -4.12 -2.92 3.36
CA GLY A 43 -4.59 -1.76 4.11
C GLY A 43 -3.45 -0.87 4.61
N LEU A 44 -2.38 -1.46 5.16
CA LEU A 44 -1.19 -0.72 5.60
C LEU A 44 -0.46 -0.04 4.44
N LEU A 45 -0.32 -0.72 3.30
CA LEU A 45 0.26 -0.11 2.09
C LEU A 45 -0.58 1.08 1.62
N LEU A 46 -1.90 0.94 1.57
CA LEU A 46 -2.79 2.04 1.18
C LEU A 46 -2.68 3.23 2.13
N SER A 47 -2.69 3.01 3.45
CA SER A 47 -2.52 4.09 4.43
C SER A 47 -1.19 4.84 4.26
N THR A 48 -0.11 4.17 3.87
CA THR A 48 1.21 4.80 3.64
C THR A 48 1.27 5.57 2.31
N LEU A 49 0.30 5.41 1.40
CA LEU A 49 0.25 6.23 0.18
C LEU A 49 -0.04 7.71 0.47
N ASP A 50 -0.71 8.00 1.58
CA ASP A 50 -0.99 9.36 2.07
C ASP A 50 0.15 9.93 2.94
N ASP A 51 1.28 9.22 3.04
CA ASP A 51 2.40 9.65 3.89
C ASP A 51 3.13 10.86 3.29
N PRO A 52 3.42 11.92 4.08
CA PRO A 52 4.13 13.10 3.60
C PRO A 52 5.58 12.82 3.18
N ASN A 53 6.18 11.72 3.64
CA ASN A 53 7.50 11.27 3.23
C ASN A 53 7.46 10.69 1.81
N ARG A 54 7.86 11.51 0.85
CA ARG A 54 7.91 11.15 -0.59
C ARG A 54 8.69 9.86 -0.88
N LYS A 55 9.71 9.49 -0.09
CA LYS A 55 10.46 8.24 -0.32
C LYS A 55 9.61 7.02 0.05
N LEU A 56 8.91 7.09 1.18
CA LEU A 56 7.99 6.04 1.61
C LEU A 56 6.79 5.95 0.68
N CYS A 57 6.17 7.08 0.34
CA CYS A 57 5.06 7.14 -0.62
C CYS A 57 5.46 6.54 -1.98
N THR A 58 6.64 6.86 -2.52
CA THR A 58 7.13 6.31 -3.80
C THR A 58 7.35 4.80 -3.72
N ALA A 59 8.07 4.32 -2.70
CA ALA A 59 8.34 2.89 -2.54
C ALA A 59 7.03 2.08 -2.36
N THR A 60 6.12 2.59 -1.55
CA THR A 60 4.79 2.01 -1.35
C THR A 60 3.95 2.05 -2.63
N SER A 61 4.00 3.14 -3.40
CA SER A 61 3.30 3.24 -4.69
C SER A 61 3.78 2.18 -5.68
N MET A 62 5.09 1.93 -5.74
CA MET A 62 5.65 0.86 -6.56
C MET A 62 5.20 -0.53 -6.09
N ALA A 63 5.21 -0.77 -4.78
CA ALA A 63 4.73 -2.04 -4.22
C ALA A 63 3.24 -2.27 -4.52
N VAL A 64 2.40 -1.27 -4.33
CA VAL A 64 0.96 -1.31 -4.65
C VAL A 64 0.76 -1.59 -6.14
N ALA A 65 1.48 -0.91 -7.03
CA ALA A 65 1.40 -1.14 -8.47
C ALA A 65 1.80 -2.58 -8.85
N ALA A 66 2.90 -3.10 -8.29
CA ALA A 66 3.36 -4.45 -8.55
C ALA A 66 2.36 -5.52 -8.10
N ILE A 67 1.70 -5.30 -6.96
CA ILE A 67 0.66 -6.20 -6.44
C ILE A 67 -0.61 -6.10 -7.29
N ALA A 68 -1.02 -4.88 -7.67
CA ALA A 68 -2.24 -4.63 -8.44
C ALA A 68 -2.24 -5.35 -9.80
N VAL A 69 -1.08 -5.53 -10.43
CA VAL A 69 -0.94 -6.27 -11.70
C VAL A 69 -1.54 -7.69 -11.63
N TYR A 70 -1.46 -8.34 -10.46
CA TYR A 70 -1.88 -9.73 -10.29
C TYR A 70 -3.17 -9.88 -9.49
N GLU A 71 -3.49 -8.92 -8.63
CA GLU A 71 -4.56 -9.07 -7.63
C GLU A 71 -5.80 -8.22 -7.93
N TRP A 72 -5.71 -7.23 -8.82
CA TRP A 72 -6.83 -6.40 -9.23
C TRP A 72 -7.44 -6.91 -10.54
N PRO A 73 -8.78 -6.90 -10.72
CA PRO A 73 -9.81 -6.39 -9.80
C PRO A 73 -10.41 -7.40 -8.81
N GLU A 74 -10.40 -8.70 -9.09
CA GLU A 74 -11.20 -9.69 -8.34
C GLU A 74 -10.73 -9.90 -6.90
N SER A 75 -9.42 -9.79 -6.64
CA SER A 75 -8.85 -10.10 -5.34
C SER A 75 -8.54 -8.86 -4.50
N TRP A 76 -8.55 -7.67 -5.10
CA TRP A 76 -8.31 -6.39 -4.44
C TRP A 76 -9.25 -5.27 -4.95
N PRO A 77 -10.57 -5.42 -4.81
CA PRO A 77 -11.55 -4.49 -5.39
C PRO A 77 -11.47 -3.08 -4.79
N ASP A 78 -11.07 -2.95 -3.52
CA ASP A 78 -11.05 -1.68 -2.79
C ASP A 78 -9.96 -0.70 -3.26
N LEU A 79 -8.98 -1.18 -4.04
CA LEU A 79 -7.83 -0.38 -4.49
C LEU A 79 -8.28 0.86 -5.28
N LEU A 80 -9.16 0.69 -6.26
CA LEU A 80 -9.61 1.80 -7.11
C LEU A 80 -10.33 2.89 -6.30
N LEU A 81 -11.24 2.48 -5.41
CA LEU A 81 -11.97 3.41 -4.55
C LEU A 81 -11.04 4.18 -3.63
N PHE A 82 -10.01 3.52 -3.09
CA PHE A 82 -8.99 4.18 -2.27
C PHE A 82 -8.19 5.21 -3.08
N LEU A 83 -7.70 4.84 -4.28
CA LEU A 83 -6.94 5.76 -5.13
C LEU A 83 -7.77 6.97 -5.56
N LEU A 84 -9.04 6.76 -5.92
CA LEU A 84 -9.95 7.86 -6.26
C LEU A 84 -10.16 8.81 -5.07
N LYS A 85 -10.33 8.27 -3.86
CA LYS A 85 -10.41 9.07 -2.64
C LYS A 85 -9.13 9.89 -2.43
N LEU A 86 -7.97 9.26 -2.55
CA LEU A 86 -6.67 9.93 -2.37
C LEU A 86 -6.45 11.06 -3.38
N ILE A 87 -6.91 10.89 -4.63
CA ILE A 87 -6.85 11.95 -5.65
C ILE A 87 -7.80 13.10 -5.27
N GLY A 88 -9.04 12.79 -4.85
CA GLY A 88 -10.00 13.78 -4.39
C GLY A 88 -9.46 14.63 -3.22
N ASP A 89 -8.90 13.98 -2.21
CA ASP A 89 -8.34 14.65 -1.03
C ASP A 89 -7.17 15.60 -1.40
N GLN A 90 -6.31 15.20 -2.35
CA GLN A 90 -5.21 16.04 -2.84
C GLN A 90 -5.66 17.31 -3.59
N THR A 91 -6.80 17.28 -4.29
CA THR A 91 -7.29 18.46 -5.04
C THR A 91 -7.71 19.60 -4.11
N SER A 92 -8.19 19.29 -2.90
CA SER A 92 -8.61 20.30 -1.90
C SER A 92 -7.45 21.08 -1.28
N MET A 93 -6.27 20.48 -1.14
CA MET A 93 -5.08 21.13 -0.59
C MET A 93 -4.40 22.09 -1.57
N ASN A 94 -4.54 21.86 -2.88
CA ASN A 94 -3.86 22.66 -3.90
C ASN A 94 -4.64 23.95 -4.27
N GLU A 95 -5.93 24.06 -3.93
CA GLU A 95 -6.72 25.28 -4.14
C GLU A 95 -6.31 26.46 -3.24
N GLY A 96 -5.50 26.22 -2.19
CA GLY A 96 -5.08 27.25 -1.23
C GLY A 96 -3.86 28.10 -1.64
N VAL A 97 -3.19 27.80 -2.75
CA VAL A 97 -1.89 28.44 -3.11
C VAL A 97 -2.02 29.56 -4.16
N GLU A 98 -3.20 29.79 -4.73
CA GLU A 98 -3.41 30.84 -5.76
C GLU A 98 -4.01 32.17 -5.25
N LYS A 99 -4.10 32.38 -3.92
CA LYS A 99 -4.66 33.61 -3.35
C LYS A 99 -3.66 34.44 -2.54
N GLU A 100 -2.48 34.72 -3.06
CA GLU A 100 -1.67 35.83 -2.51
C GLU A 100 -0.62 36.41 -3.48
N ARG A 101 -0.99 36.66 -4.74
CA ARG A 101 -0.20 37.55 -5.62
C ARG A 101 -1.10 38.39 -6.51
N GLY A 102 -1.74 39.39 -5.91
CA GLY A 102 -2.45 40.41 -6.66
C GLY A 102 -2.90 41.55 -5.76
N CYS A 103 -2.41 42.74 -6.07
CA CYS A 103 -2.83 44.06 -5.55
C CYS A 103 -2.11 44.57 -4.28
N ASN A 104 -0.85 44.97 -4.42
CA ASN A 104 -0.36 46.19 -3.76
C ASN A 104 -0.31 47.35 -4.77
N SER A 105 -1.48 47.85 -5.15
CA SER A 105 -1.59 49.17 -5.78
C SER A 105 -2.68 49.95 -5.11
N THR A 106 -2.28 50.77 -4.14
CA THR A 106 -3.09 51.89 -3.66
C THR A 106 -2.14 53.04 -3.38
N ARG A 107 -2.09 53.92 -4.38
CA ARG A 107 -2.11 55.39 -4.35
C ARG A 107 -1.39 56.12 -3.21
#